data_AF-A0A117SV04-F1
#
_entry.id   AF-A0A117SV04-F1
#
_cell.length_a   1.000
_cell.length_b   1.000
_cell.length_c   1.000
_cell.angle_alpha   90.00
_cell.angle_beta   90.00
_cell.angle_gamma   90.00
#
_symmetry.space_group_name_H-M   'P 1'
#
loop_
_entity.id
_entity.type
_entity.pdbx_description
1 polymer ?
#
loop_
_entity_poly.entity_id
_entity_poly.type
_entity_poly.pdbx_seq_one_letter_code
_entity_poly.pdbx_strand_id
1 'polypeptide(L)' 'VLRGLLPPMDPSIPPPIANLILRSISLDPQVRPSIDEVLATLEMYMTQVNETQHTGHYMGG' A
#
# COMPACT_ATOMS: atom_id res chain seq x y z
N VAL A 1 0.45 2.16 27.55
CA VAL A 1 0.90 1.29 26.44
C VAL A 1 -0.28 1.13 25.49
N LEU A 2 -0.22 1.70 24.28
CA LEU A 2 -1.30 1.61 23.29
C LEU A 2 -1.31 0.20 22.68
N ARG A 3 -1.92 -0.75 23.39
CA ARG A 3 -2.07 -2.13 22.91
C ARG A 3 -3.26 -2.18 21.94
N GLY A 4 -3.00 -2.51 20.68
CA GLY A 4 -4.04 -2.89 19.72
C GLY A 4 -4.87 -1.75 19.10
N LEU A 5 -4.44 -0.50 19.23
CA LEU A 5 -5.08 0.59 18.50
C LEU A 5 -4.50 0.64 17.08
N LEU A 6 -5.36 0.32 16.10
CA LEU A 6 -5.06 0.61 14.70
C LEU A 6 -5.10 2.14 14.50
N PRO A 7 -4.14 2.72 13.75
CA PRO A 7 -4.23 4.11 13.40
C PRO A 7 -5.51 4.34 12.57
N PRO A 8 -6.15 5.52 12.69
CA PRO A 8 -7.20 5.89 11.75
C PRO A 8 -6.62 5.85 10.34
N MET A 9 -7.23 5.05 9.47
CA MET A 9 -6.82 4.90 8.07
C MET A 9 -7.68 5.81 7.19
N ASP A 10 -7.02 6.57 6.33
CA ASP A 10 -7.70 7.38 5.32
C ASP A 10 -8.32 6.42 4.26
N PRO A 11 -9.63 6.55 3.96
CA PRO A 11 -10.31 5.69 2.98
C PRO A 11 -9.80 5.86 1.54
N SER A 12 -9.05 6.93 1.25
CA SER A 12 -8.39 7.12 -0.04
C SER A 12 -7.15 6.23 -0.22
N ILE A 13 -6.66 5.61 0.87
CA ILE A 13 -5.50 4.72 0.79
C ILE A 13 -5.89 3.44 0.04
N PRO A 14 -5.15 3.08 -1.03
CA PRO A 14 -5.41 1.87 -1.79
C PRO A 14 -5.35 0.61 -0.90
N PRO A 15 -6.21 -0.39 -1.14
CA PRO A 15 -6.23 -1.62 -0.35
C PRO A 15 -4.86 -2.33 -0.19
N PRO A 16 -4.00 -2.41 -1.23
CA PRO A 16 -2.66 -3.00 -1.08
C PRO A 16 -1.78 -2.26 -0.07
N ILE A 17 -1.83 -0.93 -0.08
CA ILE A 17 -1.05 -0.07 0.82
C ILE A 17 -1.63 -0.13 2.24
N ALA A 18 -2.96 -0.13 2.36
CA ALA A 18 -3.62 -0.31 3.65
C ALA A 18 -3.25 -1.64 4.31
N ASN A 19 -3.27 -2.74 3.55
CA ASN A 19 -2.86 -4.06 4.04
C ASN A 19 -1.39 -4.10 4.47
N LEU A 20 -0.50 -3.45 3.69
CA LEU A 20 0.91 -3.34 4.03
C LEU A 20 1.13 -2.62 5.37
N ILE A 21 0.42 -1.51 5.60
CA ILE A 21 0.47 -0.74 6.86
C ILE A 21 0.00 -1.61 8.03
N LEU A 22 -1.16 -2.25 7.91
CA LEU A 22 -1.74 -3.09 8.98
C LEU A 22 -0.83 -4.26 9.37
N ARG A 23 -0.22 -4.93 8.39
CA ARG A 23 0.73 -6.02 8.66
C ARG A 23 2.00 -5.51 9.33
N SER A 24 2.51 -4.35 8.91
CA SER A 24 3.76 -3.77 9.44
C SER A 24 3.67 -3.38 10.92
N ILE A 25 2.50 -2.92 11.38
CA ILE A 25 2.27 -2.54 12.78
C ILE A 25 1.75 -3.68 13.66
N SER A 26 1.60 -4.89 13.12
CA SER A 26 1.08 -6.04 13.85
C SER A 26 1.93 -6.34 15.09
N LEU A 27 1.30 -6.72 16.19
CA LEU A 27 2.01 -7.21 17.38
C LEU A 27 2.60 -8.60 17.17
N ASP A 28 2.04 -9.38 16.25
CA ASP A 28 2.59 -10.67 15.84
C ASP A 28 3.75 -10.45 14.85
N PRO A 29 5.00 -10.80 15.19
CA PRO A 29 6.13 -10.64 14.29
C PRO A 29 6.08 -11.55 13.06
N GLN A 30 5.33 -12.67 13.10
CA GLN A 30 5.26 -13.62 11.98
C GLN A 30 4.47 -13.08 10.78
N VAL A 31 3.57 -12.12 11.02
CA VAL A 31 2.76 -11.50 9.95
C VAL A 31 3.38 -10.22 9.41
N ARG A 32 4.40 -9.68 10.08
CA ARG A 32 5.11 -8.48 9.63
C ARG A 32 5.85 -8.80 8.33
N PRO A 33 5.74 -7.95 7.30
CA PRO A 33 6.46 -8.15 6.06
C PRO A 33 7.97 -7.98 6.28
N SER A 34 8.77 -8.62 5.44
CA SER A 34 10.20 -8.31 5.33
C SER A 34 10.39 -6.95 4.64
N ILE A 35 11.59 -6.38 4.74
CA ILE A 35 11.89 -5.14 4.03
C ILE A 35 11.78 -5.30 2.51
N ASP A 36 12.16 -6.46 1.98
CA ASP A 36 12.07 -6.77 0.55
C ASP A 36 10.61 -6.83 0.09
N GLU A 37 9.71 -7.40 0.90
CA GLU A 37 8.28 -7.45 0.63
C GLU A 37 7.64 -6.05 0.64
N VAL A 38 8.08 -5.19 1.58
CA VAL A 38 7.65 -3.79 1.63
C VAL A 38 8.05 -3.06 0.35
N LEU A 39 9.31 -3.17 -0.05
CA LEU A 39 9.84 -2.51 -1.25
C LEU A 39 9.11 -3.00 -2.51
N ALA A 40 8.98 -4.32 -2.68
CA ALA A 40 8.28 -4.89 -3.83
C ALA A 40 6.82 -4.41 -3.94
N THR A 41 6.10 -4.35 -2.80
CA THR A 41 4.71 -3.87 -2.78
C THR A 41 4.61 -2.39 -3.16
N LEU A 42 5.55 -1.56 -2.69
CA LEU A 42 5.59 -0.13 -3.01
C LEU A 42 5.96 0.11 -4.48
N GLU A 43 6.95 -0.62 -5.01
CA GLU A 43 7.34 -0.54 -6.42
C GLU A 43 6.20 -0.95 -7.35
N MET A 44 5.53 -2.07 -7.06
CA MET A 44 4.34 -2.52 -7.81
C MET A 44 3.21 -1.49 -7.81
N TYR A 45 3.00 -0.81 -6.68
CA TYR A 45 1.99 0.23 -6.61
C TYR A 45 2.40 1.46 -7.45
N MET A 46 3.65 1.91 -7.33
CA MET A 46 4.12 3.06 -8.10
C MET A 46 4.09 2.81 -9.61
N THR A 47 4.44 1.61 -10.07
CA THR A 47 4.36 1.27 -11.50
C THR A 47 2.92 1.28 -12.01
N GLN A 48 1.98 0.70 -11.26
CA GLN A 48 0.56 0.69 -11.63
C GLN A 48 -0.07 2.09 -11.70
N VAL A 49 0.27 2.96 -10.74
CA VAL A 49 -0.20 4.37 -10.75
C VAL A 49 0.37 5.11 -11.97
N ASN A 50 1.60 4.82 -12.36
CA ASN A 50 2.24 5.49 -13.49
C ASN A 50 1.66 5.03 -14.84
N GLU A 51 1.24 3.77 -14.95
CA GLU A 51 0.55 3.22 -16.13
C GLU A 51 -0.86 3.79 -16.30
N THR A 52 -1.61 3.95 -15.21
CA THR A 52 -2.98 4.50 -15.27
C THR A 52 -3.03 5.98 -15.68
N GLN A 53 -1.96 6.75 -15.43
CA GLN A 53 -1.85 8.16 -15.85
C GLN A 53 -1.53 8.32 -17.35
N HIS A 54 -0.92 7.32 -18.01
CA HIS A 54 -0.54 7.40 -19.43
C HIS A 54 -1.68 7.06 -20.41
N THR A 55 -2.68 6.30 -19.98
CA THR A 55 -3.81 5.91 -20.85
C THR A 55 -4.90 6.97 -21.00
N GLY A 56 -4.80 8.12 -20.30
CA GLY A 56 -5.79 9.20 -20.34
C GLY A 56 -5.66 10.21 -21.48
N HIS A 57 -4.62 10.17 -22.31
CA HIS A 57 -4.30 11.24 -23.28
C HIS A 57 -4.51 10.91 -24.77
N TYR A 58 -5.14 9.77 -25.12
CA TYR A 58 -5.34 9.40 -26.52
C TYR A 58 -6.78 8.99 -26.82
N MET A 59 -7.75 9.89 -26.71
CA MET A 59 -9.00 9.80 -27.45
C MET A 59 -9.55 11.19 -27.77
N GLY A 60 -9.55 11.57 -29.04
CA GLY A 60 -10.26 12.74 -29.56
C GLY A 60 -9.55 13.46 -30.70
N GLY A 61 -9.28 12.75 -31.80
CA GLY A 61 -9.11 13.35 -33.13
C GLY A 61 -10.43 13.42 -33.87
#